data_AF-A0A929VUL2-F1
#
_entry.id   AF-A0A929VUL2-F1
#
_cell.length_a   1.000
_cell.length_b   1.000
_cell.length_c   1.000
_cell.angle_alpha   90.00
_cell.angle_beta   90.00
_cell.angle_gamma   90.00
#
_symmetry.space_group_name_H-M   'P 1'
#
loop_
_entity.id
_entity.type
_entity.pdbx_description
1 polymer ?
#
loop_
_entity_poly.entity_id
_entity_poly.type
_entity_poly.pdbx_seq_one_letter_code
_entity_poly.pdbx_strand_id
1 'polypeptide(L)'
;MKKNVSLQLCVWIFLTILFSQCTKVDLEEGVSKRMILQHNYLAITTKDDLPGEVEVQYSILGNSGQNEVKTERLSTPCVIGGENVLVAYDSIVGRSSGKRVFSQLTLKRDYQENGADFLSIKNLSSTVLEYAVIGNQPLVFHTPAELKEYHDFTDLEKINNTKVAKESPTPIHFEGIPILYLLYPQLSKVNRYYILLSIGHCVNGKLTTSESTYAKRIDMKSTKHTIREIMNFYKEEYSHGNTLFADYNDYDFKCQRYKGLARLDMKLYGEIQPESLLKNAGQIWFINTTSGMRGIDTFKLFQYR
;
A
#
# COMPACT_ATOMS: atom_id res chain seq x y z
N MET A 1 65.09 12.24 9.48
CA MET A 1 64.04 12.43 8.45
C MET A 1 63.38 11.15 7.91
N LYS A 2 64.02 9.95 7.90
CA LYS A 2 63.40 8.72 7.34
C LYS A 2 62.25 8.09 8.17
N LYS A 3 62.15 8.33 9.48
CA LYS A 3 61.11 7.74 10.35
C LYS A 3 59.71 8.36 10.17
N ASN A 4 59.61 9.66 9.87
CA ASN A 4 58.31 10.35 9.72
C ASN A 4 57.59 9.99 8.41
N VAL A 5 58.34 9.73 7.33
CA VAL A 5 57.77 9.34 6.03
C VAL A 5 57.17 7.93 6.08
N SER A 6 57.81 7.00 6.81
CA SER A 6 57.29 5.63 6.99
C SER A 6 56.00 5.61 7.81
N LEU A 7 55.93 6.42 8.87
CA LEU A 7 54.72 6.52 9.71
C LEU A 7 53.55 7.16 8.94
N GLN A 8 53.80 8.19 8.15
CA GLN A 8 52.78 8.82 7.30
C GLN A 8 52.27 7.85 6.22
N LEU A 9 53.15 7.04 5.62
CA LEU A 9 52.75 6.02 4.64
C LEU A 9 51.87 4.93 5.28
N CYS A 10 52.22 4.47 6.49
CA CYS A 10 51.40 3.52 7.24
C CYS A 10 50.01 4.08 7.59
N VAL A 11 49.92 5.36 7.99
CA VAL A 11 48.65 6.02 8.30
C VAL A 11 47.79 6.18 7.03
N TRP A 12 48.39 6.53 5.90
CA TRP A 12 47.69 6.60 4.60
C TRP A 12 47.19 5.22 4.14
N ILE A 13 47.99 4.17 4.27
CA ILE A 13 47.58 2.79 3.96
C ILE A 13 46.43 2.37 4.88
N PHE A 14 46.52 2.65 6.18
CA PHE A 14 45.46 2.33 7.14
C PHE A 14 44.16 3.10 6.86
N LEU A 15 44.24 4.39 6.47
CA LEU A 15 43.09 5.17 6.01
C LEU A 15 42.48 4.55 4.76
N THR A 16 43.27 4.17 3.76
CA THR A 16 42.74 3.54 2.53
C THR A 16 42.06 2.20 2.80
N ILE A 17 42.59 1.41 3.75
CA ILE A 17 41.95 0.16 4.20
C ILE A 17 40.63 0.45 4.91
N LEU A 18 40.58 1.44 5.81
CA LEU A 18 39.36 1.85 6.51
C LEU A 18 38.28 2.41 5.56
N PHE A 19 38.66 3.20 4.55
CA PHE A 19 37.73 3.71 3.53
C PHE A 19 37.32 2.64 2.50
N SER A 20 38.08 1.54 2.35
CA SER A 20 37.73 0.42 1.47
C SER A 20 36.75 -0.57 2.09
N GLN A 21 36.48 -0.50 3.41
CA GLN A 21 35.47 -1.32 4.10
C GLN A 21 34.04 -0.81 3.90
N CYS A 22 33.73 -0.28 2.71
CA CYS A 22 32.34 -0.23 2.27
C CYS A 22 31.91 -1.69 2.10
N THR A 23 31.24 -2.25 3.12
CA THR A 23 30.73 -3.62 3.09
C THR A 23 29.82 -3.76 1.88
N LYS A 24 30.36 -4.34 0.80
CA LYS A 24 29.58 -4.64 -0.39
C LYS A 24 28.49 -5.62 0.03
N VAL A 25 27.25 -5.21 -0.17
CA VAL A 25 26.12 -6.12 -0.06
C VAL A 25 26.07 -6.86 -1.39
N ASP A 26 26.31 -8.17 -1.34
CA ASP A 26 26.12 -9.03 -2.50
C ASP A 26 24.61 -9.21 -2.71
N LEU A 27 24.14 -8.89 -3.92
CA LEU A 27 22.75 -9.08 -4.33
C LEU A 27 22.67 -10.39 -5.11
N GLU A 28 21.95 -11.36 -4.57
CA GLU A 28 21.54 -12.55 -5.32
C GLU A 28 20.16 -12.29 -5.92
N GLU A 29 20.07 -12.14 -7.24
CA GLU A 29 18.81 -12.16 -7.97
C GLU A 29 18.29 -13.61 -8.03
N GLY A 30 17.17 -13.85 -7.35
CA GLY A 30 16.50 -15.13 -7.35
C GLY A 30 15.73 -15.38 -8.66
N VAL A 31 15.71 -16.66 -9.08
CA VAL A 31 14.87 -17.17 -10.17
C VAL A 31 13.42 -16.66 -10.05
N SER A 32 12.80 -16.32 -11.18
CA SER A 32 11.39 -15.93 -11.26
C SER A 32 10.50 -17.00 -10.63
N LYS A 33 9.81 -16.64 -9.55
CA LYS A 33 8.86 -17.49 -8.83
C LYS A 33 7.43 -17.03 -9.10
N ARG A 34 6.49 -17.88 -8.71
CA ARG A 34 5.06 -17.57 -8.74
C ARG A 34 4.45 -17.73 -7.37
N MET A 35 3.43 -16.92 -7.07
CA MET A 35 2.62 -17.07 -5.87
C MET A 35 1.20 -16.55 -6.12
N ILE A 36 0.27 -16.93 -5.25
CA ILE A 36 -1.09 -16.42 -5.29
C ILE A 36 -1.17 -15.17 -4.42
N LEU A 37 -1.62 -14.07 -5.01
CA LEU A 37 -2.04 -12.85 -4.32
C LEU A 37 -3.52 -12.60 -4.62
N GLN A 38 -4.07 -11.53 -4.04
CA GLN A 38 -5.42 -11.05 -4.36
C GLN A 38 -5.35 -9.76 -5.16
N HIS A 39 -6.43 -9.41 -5.86
CA HIS A 39 -6.58 -8.05 -6.36
C HIS A 39 -6.97 -7.07 -5.25
N ASN A 40 -6.60 -5.81 -5.45
CA ASN A 40 -7.29 -4.68 -4.85
C ASN A 40 -8.70 -4.58 -5.43
N TYR A 41 -9.60 -3.91 -4.72
CA TYR A 41 -10.94 -3.65 -5.22
C TYR A 41 -10.95 -2.41 -6.10
N LEU A 42 -11.85 -2.41 -7.08
CA LEU A 42 -12.15 -1.25 -7.90
C LEU A 42 -13.66 -0.98 -7.82
N ALA A 43 -14.03 0.13 -7.19
CA ALA A 43 -15.42 0.57 -7.15
C ALA A 43 -15.71 1.48 -8.36
N ILE A 44 -16.82 1.23 -9.06
CA ILE A 44 -17.18 1.91 -10.31
C ILE A 44 -18.62 2.41 -10.20
N THR A 45 -18.84 3.65 -10.63
CA THR A 45 -20.17 4.27 -10.64
C THR A 45 -20.21 5.43 -11.66
N THR A 46 -21.38 5.95 -11.99
CA THR A 46 -21.58 7.04 -12.98
C THR A 46 -21.44 8.41 -12.31
N LYS A 47 -20.88 9.40 -12.99
CA LYS A 47 -20.62 10.72 -12.41
C LYS A 47 -21.88 11.47 -11.95
N ASP A 48 -22.99 11.21 -12.62
CA ASP A 48 -24.32 11.78 -12.38
C ASP A 48 -25.23 10.89 -11.52
N ASP A 49 -24.71 9.75 -11.03
CA ASP A 49 -25.44 8.75 -10.24
C ASP A 49 -26.64 8.09 -10.97
N LEU A 50 -26.70 8.21 -12.30
CA LEU A 50 -27.69 7.52 -13.11
C LEU A 50 -27.29 6.05 -13.35
N PRO A 51 -28.25 5.14 -13.63
CA PRO A 51 -27.91 3.78 -14.03
C PRO A 51 -27.02 3.76 -15.26
N GLY A 52 -25.90 3.05 -15.17
CA GLY A 52 -24.96 2.84 -16.25
C GLY A 52 -24.59 1.36 -16.38
N GLU A 53 -23.99 1.02 -17.50
CA GLU A 53 -23.42 -0.29 -17.78
C GLU A 53 -21.93 -0.20 -18.09
N VAL A 54 -21.21 -1.22 -17.66
CA VAL A 54 -19.78 -1.36 -17.87
C VAL A 54 -19.48 -2.80 -18.24
N GLU A 55 -18.58 -3.01 -19.18
CA GLU A 55 -17.96 -4.31 -19.43
C GLU A 55 -16.54 -4.29 -18.87
N VAL A 56 -16.22 -5.28 -18.07
CA VAL A 56 -14.91 -5.44 -17.44
C VAL A 56 -14.29 -6.75 -17.90
N GLN A 57 -12.98 -6.72 -18.15
CA GLN A 57 -12.17 -7.91 -18.42
C GLN A 57 -10.92 -7.83 -17.56
N TYR A 58 -10.65 -8.86 -16.78
CA TYR A 58 -9.47 -8.92 -15.91
C TYR A 58 -9.08 -10.36 -15.60
N SER A 59 -7.81 -10.58 -15.28
CA SER A 59 -7.31 -11.93 -15.03
C SER A 59 -7.50 -12.35 -13.59
N ILE A 60 -8.09 -13.53 -13.37
CA ILE A 60 -8.23 -14.18 -12.06
C ILE A 60 -7.52 -15.54 -12.08
N LEU A 61 -7.28 -16.13 -10.91
CA LEU A 61 -6.80 -17.49 -10.78
C LEU A 61 -7.90 -18.47 -11.20
N GLY A 62 -7.71 -19.11 -12.35
CA GLY A 62 -8.61 -20.13 -12.87
C GLY A 62 -8.44 -21.48 -12.18
N ASN A 63 -9.38 -22.39 -12.45
CA ASN A 63 -9.42 -23.74 -11.87
C ASN A 63 -8.20 -24.61 -12.23
N SER A 64 -7.51 -24.27 -13.32
CA SER A 64 -6.27 -24.93 -13.77
C SER A 64 -5.04 -24.53 -12.95
N GLY A 65 -5.18 -23.59 -12.01
CA GLY A 65 -4.07 -23.00 -11.27
C GLY A 65 -3.23 -22.01 -12.08
N GLN A 66 -3.67 -21.65 -13.30
CA GLN A 66 -3.15 -20.54 -14.09
C GLN A 66 -4.15 -19.40 -14.11
N ASN A 67 -3.69 -18.21 -14.49
CA ASN A 67 -4.59 -17.09 -14.70
C ASN A 67 -5.48 -17.33 -15.92
N GLU A 68 -6.74 -16.91 -15.83
CA GLU A 68 -7.70 -16.87 -16.92
C GLU A 68 -8.39 -15.51 -16.95
N VAL A 69 -8.80 -15.06 -18.13
CA VAL A 69 -9.54 -13.80 -18.28
C VAL A 69 -11.01 -14.02 -17.92
N LYS A 70 -11.48 -13.28 -16.92
CA LYS A 70 -12.89 -13.14 -16.55
C LYS A 70 -13.47 -11.93 -17.30
N THR A 71 -14.59 -12.13 -17.99
CA THR A 71 -15.34 -11.06 -18.67
C THR A 71 -16.73 -10.95 -18.06
N GLU A 72 -17.10 -9.75 -17.63
CA GLU A 72 -18.41 -9.48 -17.01
C GLU A 72 -19.01 -8.18 -17.55
N ARG A 73 -20.33 -8.17 -17.73
CA ARG A 73 -21.11 -6.94 -17.95
C ARG A 73 -21.89 -6.65 -16.67
N LEU A 74 -21.71 -5.46 -16.11
CA LEU A 74 -22.21 -5.06 -14.79
C LEU A 74 -22.99 -3.75 -14.90
N SER A 75 -24.01 -3.59 -14.05
CA SER A 75 -24.69 -2.31 -13.85
C SER A 75 -24.04 -1.51 -12.73
N THR A 76 -23.92 -0.20 -12.89
CA THR A 76 -23.40 0.68 -11.83
C THR A 76 -24.47 1.01 -10.78
N PRO A 77 -24.09 1.21 -9.52
CA PRO A 77 -22.72 1.11 -8.99
C PRO A 77 -22.30 -0.35 -8.75
N CYS A 78 -21.05 -0.68 -9.07
CA CYS A 78 -20.50 -2.04 -8.91
C CYS A 78 -19.07 -2.03 -8.35
N VAL A 79 -18.59 -3.20 -7.92
CA VAL A 79 -17.23 -3.41 -7.45
C VAL A 79 -16.68 -4.68 -8.12
N ILE A 80 -15.43 -4.62 -8.56
CA ILE A 80 -14.66 -5.79 -9.04
C ILE A 80 -13.39 -5.95 -8.20
N GLY A 81 -12.73 -7.11 -8.31
CA GLY A 81 -11.51 -7.40 -7.58
C GLY A 81 -11.77 -8.09 -6.23
N GLY A 82 -10.66 -8.35 -5.52
CA GLY A 82 -10.64 -9.21 -4.32
C GLY A 82 -10.44 -10.70 -4.63
N GLU A 83 -10.60 -11.12 -5.89
CA GLU A 83 -10.28 -12.47 -6.33
C GLU A 83 -8.77 -12.77 -6.22
N ASN A 84 -8.46 -14.07 -6.19
CA ASN A 84 -7.08 -14.54 -6.24
C ASN A 84 -6.53 -14.42 -7.67
N VAL A 85 -5.22 -14.22 -7.79
CA VAL A 85 -4.48 -14.18 -9.05
C VAL A 85 -3.07 -14.72 -8.86
N LEU A 86 -2.56 -15.44 -9.85
CA LEU A 86 -1.18 -15.91 -9.87
C LEU A 86 -0.27 -14.79 -10.35
N VAL A 87 0.70 -14.41 -9.52
CA VAL A 87 1.67 -13.36 -9.84
C VAL A 87 3.06 -13.96 -10.03
N ALA A 88 3.86 -13.33 -10.89
CA ALA A 88 5.29 -13.61 -10.99
C ALA A 88 6.08 -12.60 -10.16
N TYR A 89 7.16 -13.05 -9.51
CA TYR A 89 8.05 -12.17 -8.74
C TYR A 89 9.49 -12.68 -8.75
N ASP A 90 10.43 -11.76 -8.56
CA ASP A 90 11.83 -12.09 -8.26
C ASP A 90 12.10 -11.93 -6.77
N SER A 91 13.00 -12.77 -6.23
CA SER A 91 13.43 -12.68 -4.83
C SER A 91 14.80 -12.02 -4.79
N ILE A 92 14.90 -10.83 -4.22
CA ILE A 92 16.18 -10.14 -4.03
C ILE A 92 16.66 -10.39 -2.61
N VAL A 93 17.81 -11.05 -2.47
CA VAL A 93 18.45 -11.29 -1.17
C VAL A 93 19.74 -10.51 -1.09
N GLY A 94 19.81 -9.55 -0.17
CA GLY A 94 21.04 -8.84 0.15
C GLY A 94 21.82 -9.59 1.23
N ARG A 95 23.09 -9.92 0.97
CA ARG A 95 24.00 -10.54 1.94
C ARG A 95 25.17 -9.61 2.24
N SER A 96 25.58 -9.55 3.50
CA SER A 96 26.82 -8.92 3.94
C SER A 96 27.63 -9.95 4.70
N SER A 97 28.87 -10.19 4.25
CA SER A 97 29.77 -11.19 4.85
C SER A 97 29.12 -12.58 4.98
N GLY A 98 28.38 -13.00 3.95
CA GLY A 98 27.66 -14.29 3.91
C GLY A 98 26.37 -14.35 4.74
N LYS A 99 26.10 -13.37 5.61
CA LYS A 99 24.86 -13.27 6.39
C LYS A 99 23.79 -12.52 5.60
N ARG A 100 22.57 -13.05 5.58
CA ARG A 100 21.41 -12.38 4.99
C ARG A 100 21.08 -11.11 5.78
N VAL A 101 21.14 -9.97 5.10
CA VAL A 101 20.82 -8.64 5.67
C VAL A 101 19.38 -8.27 5.38
N PHE A 102 18.89 -8.58 4.17
CA PHE A 102 17.47 -8.40 3.83
C PHE A 102 17.01 -9.39 2.76
N SER A 103 15.69 -9.55 2.66
CA SER A 103 15.02 -10.25 1.56
C SER A 103 13.82 -9.40 1.15
N GLN A 104 13.68 -9.13 -0.14
CA GLN A 104 12.56 -8.42 -0.72
C GLN A 104 12.04 -9.19 -1.94
N LEU A 105 10.74 -9.11 -2.17
CA LEU A 105 10.12 -9.66 -3.37
C LEU A 105 9.80 -8.51 -4.31
N THR A 106 10.14 -8.64 -5.59
CA THR A 106 9.83 -7.65 -6.62
C THR A 106 8.82 -8.23 -7.58
N LEU A 107 7.65 -7.59 -7.67
CA LEU A 107 6.57 -8.00 -8.56
C LEU A 107 6.99 -7.83 -10.03
N LYS A 108 6.73 -8.83 -10.87
CA LYS A 108 6.79 -8.69 -12.32
C LYS A 108 5.43 -8.31 -12.84
N ARG A 109 5.30 -7.04 -13.25
CA ARG A 109 4.06 -6.50 -13.79
C ARG A 109 3.80 -7.09 -15.18
N ASP A 110 2.58 -7.58 -15.39
CA ASP A 110 2.16 -8.14 -16.68
C ASP A 110 0.71 -7.74 -16.97
N TYR A 111 0.55 -6.88 -17.98
CA TYR A 111 -0.70 -6.26 -18.37
C TYR A 111 -1.35 -6.91 -19.60
N GLN A 112 -0.75 -7.97 -20.15
CA GLN A 112 -1.32 -8.72 -21.29
C GLN A 112 -2.42 -9.67 -20.80
N GLU A 113 -3.25 -10.20 -21.70
CA GLU A 113 -4.24 -11.23 -21.33
C GLU A 113 -3.59 -12.41 -20.58
N ASN A 114 -4.21 -12.84 -19.48
CA ASN A 114 -3.68 -13.81 -18.50
C ASN A 114 -2.51 -13.30 -17.65
N GLY A 115 -1.99 -12.11 -17.91
CA GLY A 115 -1.09 -11.38 -17.03
C GLY A 115 -1.80 -10.94 -15.75
N ALA A 116 -1.08 -10.91 -14.63
CA ALA A 116 -1.71 -10.68 -13.33
C ALA A 116 -2.33 -9.27 -13.19
N ASP A 117 -1.78 -8.27 -13.88
CA ASP A 117 -2.26 -6.88 -13.87
C ASP A 117 -3.24 -6.58 -15.01
N PHE A 118 -3.63 -7.59 -15.80
CA PHE A 118 -4.60 -7.42 -16.88
C PHE A 118 -5.91 -6.88 -16.35
N LEU A 119 -6.30 -5.70 -16.85
CA LEU A 119 -7.54 -5.03 -16.54
C LEU A 119 -7.94 -4.15 -17.72
N SER A 120 -9.18 -4.32 -18.17
CA SER A 120 -9.80 -3.56 -19.24
C SER A 120 -11.22 -3.19 -18.80
N ILE A 121 -11.58 -1.92 -18.90
CA ILE A 121 -12.88 -1.39 -18.48
C ILE A 121 -13.45 -0.60 -19.64
N LYS A 122 -14.53 -1.11 -20.22
CA LYS A 122 -15.27 -0.46 -21.30
C LYS A 122 -16.52 0.19 -20.75
N ASN A 123 -16.60 1.51 -20.86
CA ASN A 123 -17.82 2.23 -20.55
C ASN A 123 -18.85 1.98 -21.66
N LEU A 124 -19.97 1.36 -21.32
CA LEU A 124 -21.09 1.12 -22.25
C LEU A 124 -22.21 2.17 -22.08
N SER A 125 -22.03 3.11 -21.17
CA SER A 125 -22.99 4.16 -20.85
C SER A 125 -22.74 5.42 -21.68
N SER A 126 -23.78 6.23 -21.81
CA SER A 126 -23.71 7.58 -22.37
C SER A 126 -23.19 8.63 -21.38
N THR A 127 -22.95 8.26 -20.13
CA THR A 127 -22.43 9.13 -19.07
C THR A 127 -21.01 8.74 -18.66
N VAL A 128 -20.28 9.67 -18.04
CA VAL A 128 -18.92 9.44 -17.55
C VAL A 128 -18.96 8.46 -16.39
N LEU A 129 -18.10 7.44 -16.42
CA LEU A 129 -17.86 6.58 -15.26
C LEU A 129 -16.74 7.17 -14.40
N GLU A 130 -16.83 6.90 -13.11
CA GLU A 130 -15.84 7.20 -12.08
C GLU A 130 -15.39 5.88 -11.47
N TYR A 131 -14.10 5.77 -11.18
CA TYR A 131 -13.56 4.61 -10.49
C TYR A 131 -12.65 5.02 -9.33
N ALA A 132 -12.63 4.17 -8.30
CA ALA A 132 -11.76 4.31 -7.14
C ALA A 132 -11.06 2.98 -6.83
N VAL A 133 -9.74 3.01 -6.67
CA VAL A 133 -8.92 1.85 -6.28
C VAL A 133 -8.87 1.78 -4.75
N ILE A 134 -9.30 0.63 -4.22
CA ILE A 134 -9.40 0.38 -2.78
C ILE A 134 -8.49 -0.80 -2.46
N GLY A 135 -7.47 -0.54 -1.65
CA GLY A 135 -6.50 -1.53 -1.23
C GLY A 135 -7.14 -2.67 -0.45
N ASN A 136 -6.73 -3.89 -0.77
CA ASN A 136 -7.18 -5.11 -0.11
C ASN A 136 -6.15 -5.62 0.93
N GLN A 137 -5.25 -4.75 1.40
CA GLN A 137 -4.27 -5.17 2.41
C GLN A 137 -5.00 -5.58 3.70
N PRO A 138 -4.58 -6.65 4.39
CA PRO A 138 -5.10 -6.97 5.70
C PRO A 138 -4.74 -5.90 6.73
N LEU A 139 -5.59 -5.75 7.74
CA LEU A 139 -5.21 -5.07 8.98
C LEU A 139 -4.28 -5.98 9.78
N VAL A 140 -3.02 -5.55 9.95
CA VAL A 140 -1.98 -6.26 10.69
C VAL A 140 -1.67 -5.49 11.96
N PHE A 141 -1.48 -6.20 13.08
CA PHE A 141 -1.20 -5.60 14.37
C PHE A 141 0.27 -5.78 14.76
N HIS A 142 0.77 -4.83 15.53
CA HIS A 142 2.05 -4.94 16.20
C HIS A 142 2.05 -6.07 17.23
N THR A 143 3.21 -6.68 17.43
CA THR A 143 3.42 -7.52 18.60
C THR A 143 3.67 -6.65 19.83
N PRO A 144 3.32 -7.10 21.05
CA PRO A 144 3.63 -6.34 22.27
C PRO A 144 5.13 -6.06 22.47
N ALA A 145 6.02 -6.89 21.89
CA ALA A 145 7.46 -6.65 21.92
C ALA A 145 7.86 -5.46 21.04
N GLU A 146 7.34 -5.39 19.81
CA GLU A 146 7.56 -4.25 18.91
C GLU A 146 7.09 -2.93 19.54
N LEU A 147 5.98 -2.96 20.30
CA LEU A 147 5.47 -1.77 20.95
C LEU A 147 6.38 -1.20 22.04
N LYS A 148 7.23 -2.02 22.66
CA LYS A 148 8.19 -1.56 23.67
C LYS A 148 9.37 -0.81 23.08
N GLU A 149 9.59 -0.91 21.77
CA GLU A 149 10.67 -0.21 21.07
C GLU A 149 10.32 1.25 20.75
N TYR A 150 9.02 1.62 20.85
CA TYR A 150 8.59 2.99 20.62
C TYR A 150 8.95 3.90 21.81
N HIS A 151 9.50 5.07 21.49
CA HIS A 151 9.95 6.04 22.48
C HIS A 151 8.77 6.61 23.28
N ASP A 152 8.91 6.59 24.61
CA ASP A 152 7.97 7.13 25.59
C ASP A 152 6.51 6.83 25.24
N PHE A 153 6.22 5.55 24.94
CA PHE A 153 4.86 5.13 24.60
C PHE A 153 3.96 5.19 25.84
N THR A 154 3.18 6.26 25.91
CA THR A 154 2.18 6.48 26.96
C THR A 154 1.00 5.54 26.80
N ASP A 155 0.49 5.01 27.92
CA ASP A 155 -0.74 4.22 28.01
C ASP A 155 -0.69 2.78 27.44
N LEU A 156 0.49 2.22 27.16
CA LEU A 156 0.64 0.83 26.68
C LEU A 156 -0.06 -0.19 27.60
N GLU A 157 -0.03 0.04 28.93
CA GLU A 157 -0.66 -0.84 29.93
C GLU A 157 -2.19 -0.65 30.03
N LYS A 158 -2.75 0.44 29.49
CA LYS A 158 -4.17 0.78 29.58
C LYS A 158 -4.96 0.40 28.33
N ILE A 159 -4.28 0.03 27.25
CA ILE A 159 -4.88 -0.37 25.97
C ILE A 159 -4.76 -1.87 25.75
N ASN A 160 -5.57 -2.40 24.83
CA ASN A 160 -5.31 -3.74 24.30
C ASN A 160 -4.15 -3.66 23.30
N ASN A 161 -2.93 -3.89 23.80
CA ASN A 161 -1.69 -3.79 23.04
C ASN A 161 -1.55 -4.83 21.90
N THR A 162 -2.43 -5.83 21.82
CA THR A 162 -2.48 -6.78 20.68
C THR A 162 -3.29 -6.25 19.49
N LYS A 163 -3.95 -5.09 19.66
CA LYS A 163 -4.82 -4.47 18.64
C LYS A 163 -4.29 -3.11 18.18
N VAL A 164 -2.99 -2.90 18.23
CA VAL A 164 -2.35 -1.68 17.73
C VAL A 164 -1.95 -1.90 16.27
N ALA A 165 -2.57 -1.18 15.35
CA ALA A 165 -2.38 -1.34 13.92
C ALA A 165 -0.94 -1.01 13.51
N LYS A 166 -0.35 -1.92 12.74
CA LYS A 166 0.96 -1.81 12.11
C LYS A 166 0.84 -1.54 10.61
N GLU A 167 -0.05 -2.28 9.96
CA GLU A 167 -0.39 -2.12 8.54
C GLU A 167 -1.90 -2.15 8.39
N SER A 168 -2.41 -1.43 7.39
CA SER A 168 -3.84 -1.33 7.13
C SER A 168 -4.12 -1.18 5.64
N PRO A 169 -5.34 -1.51 5.20
CA PRO A 169 -5.78 -1.21 3.84
C PRO A 169 -5.65 0.28 3.52
N THR A 170 -5.19 0.57 2.31
CA THR A 170 -5.02 1.93 1.77
C THR A 170 -6.14 2.23 0.77
N PRO A 171 -6.79 3.40 0.78
CA PRO A 171 -6.55 4.53 1.66
C PRO A 171 -7.40 4.50 2.93
N ILE A 172 -7.04 5.38 3.87
CA ILE A 172 -7.65 5.54 5.19
C ILE A 172 -8.47 6.83 5.19
N HIS A 173 -9.73 6.77 5.63
CA HIS A 173 -10.61 7.92 5.79
C HIS A 173 -10.16 8.82 6.96
N PHE A 174 -10.55 10.11 6.98
CA PHE A 174 -10.19 11.06 8.05
C PHE A 174 -10.62 10.64 9.47
N GLU A 175 -11.58 9.73 9.58
CA GLU A 175 -11.98 9.13 10.85
C GLU A 175 -11.04 8.00 11.32
N GLY A 176 -10.02 7.66 10.53
CA GLY A 176 -9.03 6.63 10.82
C GLY A 176 -9.44 5.22 10.39
N ILE A 177 -10.54 5.08 9.65
CA ILE A 177 -11.06 3.79 9.16
C ILE A 177 -10.65 3.61 7.69
N PRO A 178 -10.01 2.49 7.31
CA PRO A 178 -9.75 2.13 5.92
C PRO A 178 -11.02 2.13 5.07
N ILE A 179 -10.94 2.66 3.84
CA ILE A 179 -12.08 2.67 2.90
C ILE A 179 -12.62 1.27 2.66
N LEU A 180 -11.75 0.25 2.63
CA LEU A 180 -12.14 -1.15 2.54
C LEU A 180 -13.21 -1.53 3.58
N TYR A 181 -13.04 -1.10 4.83
CA TYR A 181 -13.96 -1.44 5.92
C TYR A 181 -15.16 -0.52 6.01
N LEU A 182 -15.14 0.65 5.37
CA LEU A 182 -16.34 1.46 5.17
C LEU A 182 -17.23 0.84 4.08
N LEU A 183 -16.65 0.27 3.02
CA LEU A 183 -17.37 -0.40 1.93
C LEU A 183 -17.79 -1.83 2.30
N TYR A 184 -16.95 -2.56 3.02
CA TYR A 184 -17.18 -3.94 3.45
C TYR A 184 -16.85 -4.12 4.94
N PRO A 185 -17.71 -3.62 5.86
CA PRO A 185 -17.47 -3.74 7.30
C PRO A 185 -17.23 -5.18 7.77
N GLN A 186 -17.86 -6.16 7.11
CA GLN A 186 -17.73 -7.59 7.43
C GLN A 186 -16.32 -8.17 7.17
N LEU A 187 -15.48 -7.50 6.37
CA LEU A 187 -14.08 -7.91 6.17
C LEU A 187 -13.19 -7.52 7.34
N SER A 188 -13.63 -6.59 8.20
CA SER A 188 -12.91 -6.29 9.43
C SER A 188 -13.12 -7.42 10.45
N LYS A 189 -12.03 -8.10 10.82
CA LYS A 189 -12.04 -9.13 11.88
C LYS A 189 -12.12 -8.54 13.30
N VAL A 190 -12.15 -7.22 13.42
CA VAL A 190 -12.21 -6.49 14.69
C VAL A 190 -13.26 -5.38 14.63
N ASN A 191 -13.87 -5.07 15.77
CA ASN A 191 -14.78 -3.93 15.91
C ASN A 191 -14.09 -2.66 16.43
N ARG A 192 -12.85 -2.80 16.92
CA ARG A 192 -12.04 -1.73 17.49
C ARG A 192 -10.56 -2.09 17.35
N TYR A 193 -9.74 -1.09 17.06
CA TYR A 193 -8.29 -1.16 17.16
C TYR A 193 -7.72 0.20 17.62
N TYR A 194 -6.41 0.26 17.74
CA TYR A 194 -5.67 1.47 18.08
C TYR A 194 -4.66 1.77 16.98
N ILE A 195 -4.35 3.04 16.78
CA ILE A 195 -3.31 3.48 15.85
C ILE A 195 -2.23 4.23 16.65
N LEU A 196 -0.98 4.09 16.26
CA LEU A 196 0.13 4.83 16.86
C LEU A 196 0.21 6.20 16.22
N LEU A 197 0.23 7.24 17.05
CA LEU A 197 0.45 8.62 16.66
C LEU A 197 1.61 9.18 17.47
N SER A 198 2.44 10.01 16.84
CA SER A 198 3.66 10.52 17.45
C SER A 198 3.51 12.00 17.80
N ILE A 199 4.05 12.38 18.93
CA ILE A 199 4.15 13.78 19.36
C ILE A 199 5.61 14.16 19.29
N GLY A 200 5.91 15.33 18.74
CA GLY A 200 7.24 15.89 18.82
C GLY A 200 7.43 17.06 17.86
N HIS A 201 8.69 17.35 17.56
CA HIS A 201 9.06 18.54 16.82
C HIS A 201 9.00 18.31 15.30
N CYS A 202 8.31 19.20 14.60
CA CYS A 202 8.23 19.18 13.14
C CYS A 202 9.18 20.23 12.55
N VAL A 203 9.98 19.84 11.55
CA VAL A 203 10.73 20.77 10.70
C VAL A 203 10.25 20.59 9.26
N ASN A 204 9.86 21.68 8.60
CA ASN A 204 9.30 21.66 7.24
C ASN A 204 8.14 20.66 7.08
N GLY A 205 7.27 20.58 8.09
CA GLY A 205 6.13 19.66 8.08
C GLY A 205 6.51 18.18 8.18
N LYS A 206 7.73 17.83 8.59
CA LYS A 206 8.12 16.44 8.88
C LYS A 206 8.52 16.32 10.34
N LEU A 207 8.05 15.28 11.02
CA LEU A 207 8.50 14.95 12.38
C LEU A 207 10.00 14.63 12.34
N THR A 208 10.82 15.43 13.01
CA THR A 208 12.29 15.23 13.08
C THR A 208 12.72 14.54 14.37
N THR A 209 11.95 14.73 15.44
CA THR A 209 12.19 14.16 16.76
C THR A 209 10.85 13.77 17.35
N SER A 210 10.72 12.50 17.76
CA SER A 210 9.58 12.02 18.53
C SER A 210 9.87 12.23 20.01
N GLU A 211 9.02 12.97 20.70
CA GLU A 211 9.05 13.18 22.15
C GLU A 211 8.24 12.10 22.86
N SER A 212 7.13 11.66 22.28
CA SER A 212 6.34 10.56 22.81
C SER A 212 5.46 9.93 21.74
N THR A 213 4.98 8.72 22.01
CA THR A 213 4.01 8.02 21.15
C THR A 213 2.78 7.71 21.97
N TYR A 214 1.59 7.79 21.36
CA TYR A 214 0.35 7.40 22.01
C TYR A 214 -0.55 6.61 21.07
N ALA A 215 -1.50 5.89 21.65
CA ALA A 215 -2.45 5.07 20.93
C ALA A 215 -3.80 5.79 20.83
N LYS A 216 -4.23 6.13 19.60
CA LYS A 216 -5.58 6.62 19.35
C LYS A 216 -6.52 5.45 19.09
N ARG A 217 -7.60 5.38 19.84
CA ARG A 217 -8.67 4.38 19.64
C ARG A 217 -9.46 4.69 18.38
N ILE A 218 -9.68 3.68 17.55
CA ILE A 218 -10.55 3.70 16.37
C ILE A 218 -11.64 2.64 16.56
N ASP A 219 -12.90 3.07 16.52
CA ASP A 219 -14.05 2.18 16.54
C ASP A 219 -14.57 1.98 15.11
N MET A 220 -14.80 0.72 14.72
CA MET A 220 -15.38 0.42 13.42
C MET A 220 -16.85 0.83 13.39
N LYS A 221 -17.26 1.43 12.28
CA LYS A 221 -18.66 1.69 11.99
C LYS A 221 -19.32 0.39 11.54
N SER A 222 -20.51 0.12 12.06
CA SER A 222 -21.35 -0.99 11.58
C SER A 222 -22.08 -0.65 10.28
N THR A 223 -22.29 0.64 10.01
CA THR A 223 -22.96 1.11 8.80
C THR A 223 -22.03 1.06 7.60
N LYS A 224 -22.42 0.28 6.60
CA LYS A 224 -21.77 0.23 5.28
C LYS A 224 -22.03 1.53 4.52
N HIS A 225 -20.97 2.10 3.96
CA HIS A 225 -21.06 3.21 3.00
C HIS A 225 -21.39 2.68 1.60
N THR A 226 -22.15 3.48 0.87
CA THR A 226 -22.43 3.27 -0.55
C THR A 226 -21.20 3.59 -1.40
N ILE A 227 -21.15 3.04 -2.60
CA ILE A 227 -20.07 3.35 -3.57
C ILE A 227 -20.04 4.83 -3.91
N ARG A 228 -21.21 5.50 -3.95
CA ARG A 228 -21.33 6.94 -4.18
C ARG A 228 -20.66 7.77 -3.08
N GLU A 229 -20.92 7.43 -1.81
CA GLU A 229 -20.25 8.09 -0.68
C GLU A 229 -18.73 7.87 -0.72
N ILE A 230 -18.28 6.63 -1.01
CA ILE A 230 -16.85 6.36 -1.20
C ILE A 230 -16.28 7.23 -2.32
N MET A 231 -16.94 7.31 -3.48
CA MET A 231 -16.48 8.12 -4.61
C MET A 231 -16.34 9.59 -4.24
N ASN A 232 -17.27 10.12 -3.45
CA ASN A 232 -17.22 11.50 -2.97
C ASN A 232 -16.00 11.75 -2.08
N PHE A 233 -15.59 10.79 -1.24
CA PHE A 233 -14.36 10.91 -0.45
C PHE A 233 -13.11 11.02 -1.33
N TYR A 234 -13.03 10.25 -2.42
CA TYR A 234 -11.91 10.35 -3.36
C TYR A 234 -11.93 11.70 -4.09
N LYS A 235 -13.08 12.15 -4.60
CA LYS A 235 -13.21 13.47 -5.24
C LYS A 235 -12.75 14.60 -4.34
N GLU A 236 -13.21 14.59 -3.10
CA GLU A 236 -12.85 15.59 -2.11
C GLU A 236 -11.35 15.57 -1.84
N GLU A 237 -10.74 14.39 -1.70
CA GLU A 237 -9.29 14.26 -1.57
C GLU A 237 -8.53 14.83 -2.76
N TYR A 238 -8.93 14.51 -4.00
CA TYR A 238 -8.24 15.01 -5.20
C TYR A 238 -8.49 16.49 -5.48
N SER A 239 -9.49 17.11 -4.85
CA SER A 239 -9.84 18.53 -5.02
C SER A 239 -9.27 19.41 -3.91
N HIS A 240 -9.38 18.96 -2.65
CA HIS A 240 -9.09 19.77 -1.47
C HIS A 240 -8.09 19.11 -0.50
N GLY A 241 -7.86 17.79 -0.64
CA GLY A 241 -7.02 16.99 0.25
C GLY A 241 -7.64 16.75 1.63
N ASN A 242 -6.88 16.13 2.53
CA ASN A 242 -7.22 15.89 3.94
C ASN A 242 -8.43 14.98 4.20
N THR A 243 -8.95 14.29 3.18
CA THR A 243 -10.08 13.37 3.32
C THR A 243 -9.61 11.93 3.39
N LEU A 244 -8.59 11.60 2.60
CA LEU A 244 -8.02 10.26 2.51
C LEU A 244 -6.50 10.30 2.71
N PHE A 245 -5.98 9.30 3.41
CA PHE A 245 -4.58 9.19 3.78
C PHE A 245 -4.01 7.86 3.30
N ALA A 246 -2.73 7.85 2.90
CA ALA A 246 -2.14 6.60 2.40
C ALA A 246 -1.80 5.63 3.55
N ASP A 247 -1.44 6.14 4.73
CA ASP A 247 -1.23 5.35 5.94
C ASP A 247 -1.44 6.19 7.22
N TYR A 248 -1.29 5.56 8.39
CA TYR A 248 -1.46 6.27 9.66
C TYR A 248 -0.36 7.29 9.99
N ASN A 249 0.80 7.24 9.31
CA ASN A 249 1.79 8.30 9.45
C ASN A 249 1.33 9.59 8.75
N ASP A 250 0.62 9.47 7.63
CA ASP A 250 0.00 10.63 6.95
C ASP A 250 -1.26 11.13 7.66
N TYR A 251 -1.94 10.22 8.34
CA TYR A 251 -3.13 10.52 9.12
C TYR A 251 -2.86 11.50 10.29
N ASP A 252 -1.62 11.52 10.81
CA ASP A 252 -1.25 12.43 11.90
C ASP A 252 -1.06 13.87 11.39
N PHE A 253 -2.08 14.71 11.62
CA PHE A 253 -2.14 16.10 11.20
C PHE A 253 -1.02 17.00 11.75
N LYS A 254 -0.20 16.55 12.71
CA LYS A 254 0.74 17.42 13.43
C LYS A 254 1.92 17.91 12.59
N CYS A 255 2.47 17.05 11.72
CA CYS A 255 3.60 17.41 10.86
C CYS A 255 3.19 17.22 9.40
N GLN A 256 2.69 18.27 8.74
CA GLN A 256 2.24 18.17 7.35
C GLN A 256 3.21 18.83 6.36
N ARG A 257 4.03 18.01 5.68
CA ARG A 257 4.75 18.41 4.47
C ARG A 257 4.00 18.00 3.20
N TYR A 258 3.31 16.87 3.24
CA TYR A 258 2.54 16.32 2.14
C TYR A 258 1.16 15.92 2.66
N LYS A 259 0.10 16.23 1.92
CA LYS A 259 -1.28 15.97 2.33
C LYS A 259 -1.84 14.76 1.59
N GLY A 260 -2.40 13.83 2.36
CA GLY A 260 -3.27 12.76 1.88
C GLY A 260 -2.69 11.89 0.76
N LEU A 261 -3.43 11.71 -0.32
CA LEU A 261 -3.05 10.82 -1.42
C LEU A 261 -2.12 11.48 -2.45
N ALA A 262 -1.95 12.79 -2.41
CA ALA A 262 -1.14 13.53 -3.38
C ALA A 262 0.36 13.15 -3.37
N ARG A 263 0.84 12.47 -2.33
CA ARG A 263 2.22 11.96 -2.24
C ARG A 263 2.43 10.62 -2.95
N LEU A 264 1.35 9.97 -3.40
CA LEU A 264 1.43 8.68 -4.08
C LEU A 264 1.73 8.91 -5.55
N ASP A 265 2.65 8.12 -6.10
CA ASP A 265 2.89 8.09 -7.55
C ASP A 265 1.70 7.48 -8.31
N MET A 266 0.83 6.75 -7.59
CA MET A 266 -0.38 6.13 -8.12
C MET A 266 -1.60 7.02 -7.91
N LYS A 267 -2.32 7.30 -9.00
CA LYS A 267 -3.65 7.90 -8.92
C LYS A 267 -4.69 6.83 -8.62
N LEU A 268 -5.31 6.91 -7.44
CA LEU A 268 -6.31 5.97 -6.95
C LEU A 268 -7.75 6.32 -7.37
N TYR A 269 -7.95 7.38 -8.15
CA TYR A 269 -9.25 7.84 -8.67
C TYR A 269 -9.12 8.22 -10.14
N GLY A 270 -10.13 7.92 -10.94
CA GLY A 270 -10.18 8.37 -12.33
C GLY A 270 -11.56 8.36 -12.94
N GLU A 271 -11.63 8.87 -14.16
CA GLU A 271 -12.85 8.96 -14.96
C GLU A 271 -12.66 8.23 -16.29
N ILE A 272 -13.73 7.61 -16.79
CA ILE A 272 -13.77 6.93 -18.09
C ILE A 272 -14.91 7.56 -18.89
N GLN A 273 -14.57 8.14 -20.04
CA GLN A 273 -15.53 8.85 -20.89
C GLN A 273 -16.59 7.89 -21.46
N PRO A 274 -17.79 8.39 -21.84
CA PRO A 274 -18.80 7.60 -22.53
C PRO A 274 -18.21 6.80 -23.69
N GLU A 275 -18.67 5.55 -23.84
CA GLU A 275 -18.28 4.65 -24.95
C GLU A 275 -16.78 4.39 -25.10
N SER A 276 -15.97 4.76 -24.11
CA SER A 276 -14.51 4.64 -24.15
C SER A 276 -13.99 3.40 -23.42
N LEU A 277 -12.76 3.02 -23.75
CA LEU A 277 -12.07 1.87 -23.17
C LEU A 277 -10.84 2.33 -22.37
N LEU A 278 -10.78 1.95 -21.10
CA LEU A 278 -9.59 2.05 -20.27
C LEU A 278 -8.88 0.69 -20.23
N LYS A 279 -7.67 0.62 -20.80
CA LYS A 279 -6.77 -0.54 -20.62
C LYS A 279 -5.70 -0.21 -19.60
N ASN A 280 -5.50 -1.06 -18.61
CA ASN A 280 -4.43 -0.87 -17.63
C ASN A 280 -3.07 -1.05 -18.29
N ALA A 281 -2.21 -0.03 -18.18
CA ALA A 281 -0.84 0.00 -18.65
C ALA A 281 0.11 0.47 -17.53
N GLY A 282 -0.32 0.32 -16.27
CA GLY A 282 0.42 0.73 -15.07
C GLY A 282 -0.22 1.87 -14.29
N GLN A 283 -1.26 2.52 -14.82
CA GLN A 283 -1.98 3.59 -14.13
C GLN A 283 -2.91 3.11 -13.02
N ILE A 284 -3.28 1.82 -12.99
CA ILE A 284 -4.05 1.21 -11.90
C ILE A 284 -3.22 0.12 -11.24
N TRP A 285 -3.08 0.22 -9.92
CA TRP A 285 -2.44 -0.82 -9.12
C TRP A 285 -3.46 -1.87 -8.69
N PHE A 286 -3.64 -2.90 -9.52
CA PHE A 286 -4.70 -3.88 -9.29
C PHE A 286 -4.27 -5.06 -8.39
N ILE A 287 -2.98 -5.32 -8.23
CA ILE A 287 -2.48 -6.41 -7.36
C ILE A 287 -2.33 -5.94 -5.91
N ASN A 288 -2.88 -6.69 -4.95
CA ASN A 288 -2.73 -6.40 -3.53
C ASN A 288 -1.32 -6.73 -3.03
N THR A 289 -0.52 -5.69 -2.79
CA THR A 289 0.77 -5.78 -2.10
C THR A 289 0.90 -4.70 -1.04
N THR A 290 1.83 -4.89 -0.09
CA THR A 290 2.10 -3.96 1.02
C THR A 290 2.47 -2.55 0.57
N SER A 291 3.13 -2.44 -0.58
CA SER A 291 3.69 -1.17 -1.08
C SER A 291 3.06 -0.72 -2.40
N GLY A 292 2.24 -1.56 -3.01
CA GLY A 292 1.79 -1.38 -4.38
C GLY A 292 0.91 -0.16 -4.59
N MET A 293 0.05 0.17 -3.62
CA MET A 293 -0.76 1.40 -3.67
C MET A 293 0.09 2.68 -3.68
N ARG A 294 1.40 2.58 -3.41
CA ARG A 294 2.39 3.66 -3.54
C ARG A 294 3.17 3.63 -4.85
N GLY A 295 2.85 2.72 -5.77
CA GLY A 295 3.57 2.57 -7.04
C GLY A 295 4.86 1.75 -6.94
N ILE A 296 5.04 0.97 -5.86
CA ILE A 296 6.29 0.28 -5.57
C ILE A 296 6.12 -1.23 -5.82
N ASP A 297 6.92 -1.77 -6.75
CA ASP A 297 6.90 -3.20 -7.11
C ASP A 297 7.50 -4.10 -6.01
N THR A 298 8.31 -3.55 -5.11
CA THR A 298 8.89 -4.31 -3.99
C THR A 298 7.88 -4.48 -2.86
N PHE A 299 7.70 -5.71 -2.39
CA PHE A 299 6.76 -6.04 -1.33
C PHE A 299 7.31 -7.09 -0.37
N LYS A 300 6.61 -7.21 0.77
CA LYS A 300 6.84 -8.26 1.76
C LYS A 300 5.64 -9.19 1.79
N LEU A 301 5.87 -10.45 2.11
CA LEU A 301 4.78 -11.37 2.43
C LEU A 301 4.25 -11.04 3.82
N PHE A 302 2.92 -11.00 3.94
CA PHE A 302 2.26 -11.08 5.24
C PHE A 302 2.59 -12.45 5.84
N GLN A 303 3.55 -12.50 6.77
CA GLN A 303 3.78 -13.70 7.55
C GLN A 303 2.65 -13.79 8.58
N TYR A 304 1.57 -14.47 8.22
CA TYR A 304 0.62 -14.98 9.21
C TYR A 304 1.38 -16.02 10.04
N ARG A 305 1.83 -15.62 11.23
CA ARG A 305 2.24 -16.55 12.28
C ARG A 305 1.04 -16.85 13.16
#